data_AF-A0A917GCN0-F1
#
_entry.id   AF-A0A917GCN0-F1
#
_cell.length_a   1.000
_cell.length_b   1.000
_cell.length_c   1.000
_cell.angle_alpha   90.00
_cell.angle_beta   90.00
_cell.angle_gamma   90.00
#
_symmetry.space_group_name_H-M   'P 1'
#
loop_
_entity.id
_entity.type
_entity.pdbx_description
1 polymer ?
#
loop_
_entity_poly.entity_id
_entity_poly.type
_entity_poly.pdbx_seq_one_letter_code
_entity_poly.pdbx_strand_id
1 'polypeptide(L)'
;MEMTKYSKIYRIVHWAIAVTFLLLLITIFLRLTWLNKFNVAAIIQNYLSNTDQSLTQDQLIALAKKIRQPMWNWHIYLGYILTGLFSLRFILPFFGKMKFQNPFVKKLSTKEKFQKWLYIIFYLCVIISLVTGLIIEFGSEEYKKPMEEIHVLGIYYLIGFIVLHFAGVLFAEFTNQKGIISRIVSGSKREN
;
A
#
# COMPACT_ATOMS: atom_id res chain seq x y z
N MET A 1 -24.62 -12.39 -19.03
CA MET A 1 -23.95 -12.31 -17.71
C MET A 1 -24.03 -10.87 -17.25
N GLU A 2 -24.57 -10.59 -16.06
CA GLU A 2 -24.72 -9.21 -15.58
C GLU A 2 -23.34 -8.53 -15.46
N MET A 3 -23.18 -7.37 -16.09
CA MET A 3 -21.91 -6.63 -16.08
C MET A 3 -21.72 -5.96 -14.72
N THR A 4 -20.56 -6.16 -14.09
CA THR A 4 -20.23 -5.51 -12.82
C THR A 4 -20.19 -3.99 -12.96
N LYS A 5 -21.16 -3.28 -12.38
CA LYS A 5 -21.23 -1.80 -12.37
C LYS A 5 -20.54 -1.25 -11.12
N TYR A 6 -19.61 -0.31 -11.30
CA TYR A 6 -18.92 0.39 -10.21
C TYR A 6 -19.44 1.83 -10.06
N SER A 7 -19.89 2.19 -8.85
CA SER A 7 -20.30 3.56 -8.56
C SER A 7 -19.12 4.53 -8.67
N LYS A 8 -19.40 5.82 -8.93
CA LYS A 8 -18.35 6.85 -8.97
C LYS A 8 -17.54 6.89 -7.66
N ILE A 9 -18.23 6.80 -6.52
CA ILE A 9 -17.60 6.78 -5.19
C ILE A 9 -16.68 5.56 -5.05
N TYR A 10 -17.12 4.38 -5.47
CA TYR A 10 -16.30 3.18 -5.42
C TYR A 10 -14.99 3.33 -6.19
N ARG A 11 -15.06 3.87 -7.41
CA ARG A 11 -13.91 4.07 -8.30
C ARG A 11 -12.92 5.06 -7.72
N ILE A 12 -13.40 6.21 -7.23
CA ILE A 12 -12.55 7.24 -6.62
C ILE A 12 -11.79 6.66 -5.42
N VAL A 13 -12.49 6.00 -4.50
CA VAL A 13 -11.86 5.41 -3.31
C VAL A 13 -10.87 4.31 -3.70
N HIS A 14 -11.21 3.47 -4.67
CA HIS A 14 -10.32 2.42 -5.15
C HIS A 14 -9.00 2.99 -5.72
N TRP A 15 -9.09 3.97 -6.63
CA TRP A 15 -7.91 4.56 -7.24
C TRP A 15 -7.10 5.42 -6.28
N ALA A 16 -7.75 6.14 -5.35
CA ALA A 16 -7.05 6.86 -4.29
C ALA A 16 -6.20 5.90 -3.45
N ILE A 17 -6.79 4.78 -2.99
CA ILE A 17 -6.06 3.75 -2.23
C ILE A 17 -4.91 3.16 -3.07
N ALA A 18 -5.16 2.82 -4.33
CA ALA A 18 -4.16 2.22 -5.22
C ALA A 18 -2.96 3.15 -5.45
N VAL A 19 -3.21 4.43 -5.72
CA VAL A 19 -2.16 5.44 -5.89
C VAL A 19 -1.38 5.65 -4.60
N THR A 20 -2.06 5.73 -3.44
CA THR A 20 -1.37 5.85 -2.14
C THR A 20 -0.48 4.65 -1.86
N PHE A 21 -0.94 3.41 -2.14
CA PHE A 21 -0.09 2.22 -2.02
C PHE A 21 1.14 2.28 -2.94
N LEU A 22 0.97 2.71 -4.18
CA LEU A 22 2.09 2.85 -5.11
C LEU A 22 3.14 3.84 -4.59
N LEU A 23 2.70 5.02 -4.10
CA LEU A 23 3.60 6.01 -3.53
C LEU A 23 4.32 5.49 -2.27
N LEU A 24 3.60 4.76 -1.39
CA LEU A 24 4.22 4.09 -0.24
C LEU A 24 5.28 3.07 -0.68
N LEU A 25 4.99 2.24 -1.68
CA LEU A 25 5.98 1.29 -2.23
C LEU A 25 7.21 2.01 -2.80
N ILE A 26 7.02 3.15 -3.47
CA ILE A 26 8.15 3.97 -3.96
C ILE A 26 9.02 4.45 -2.79
N THR A 27 8.43 4.97 -1.71
CA THR A 27 9.22 5.42 -0.54
C THR A 27 10.01 4.27 0.09
N ILE A 28 9.43 3.08 0.16
CA ILE A 28 10.10 1.87 0.66
C ILE A 28 11.24 1.46 -0.28
N PHE A 29 10.98 1.42 -1.58
CA PHE A 29 11.98 1.11 -2.60
C PHE A 29 13.19 2.06 -2.48
N LEU A 30 12.95 3.36 -2.37
CA LEU A 30 13.99 4.37 -2.16
C LEU A 30 14.78 4.10 -0.88
N ARG A 31 14.13 3.81 0.27
CA ARG A 31 14.80 3.53 1.55
C ARG A 31 15.72 2.31 1.46
N LEU A 32 15.31 1.26 0.77
CA LEU A 32 16.05 0.01 0.66
C LEU A 32 17.20 0.09 -0.35
N THR A 33 17.07 0.94 -1.37
CA THR A 33 18.03 1.06 -2.47
C THR A 33 18.81 2.37 -2.44
N TRP A 34 18.38 3.39 -3.21
CA TRP A 34 19.11 4.64 -3.44
C TRP A 34 19.38 5.45 -2.17
N LEU A 35 18.45 5.45 -1.21
CA LEU A 35 18.55 6.18 0.05
C LEU A 35 18.89 5.26 1.23
N ASN A 36 19.51 4.12 0.98
CA ASN A 36 20.05 3.27 2.02
C ASN A 36 21.11 4.05 2.82
N LYS A 37 20.97 4.08 4.15
CA LYS A 37 21.83 4.88 5.03
C LYS A 37 23.33 4.56 4.90
N PHE A 38 23.68 3.31 4.59
CA PHE A 38 25.08 2.90 4.44
C PHE A 38 25.63 3.29 3.08
N ASN A 39 24.84 3.15 2.01
CA ASN A 39 25.23 3.56 0.66
C ASN A 39 25.44 5.08 0.58
N VAL A 40 24.49 5.85 1.12
CA VAL A 40 24.60 7.31 1.15
C VAL A 40 25.78 7.75 2.02
N ALA A 41 26.02 7.10 3.18
CA ALA A 41 27.19 7.37 4.01
C ALA A 41 28.51 7.11 3.26
N ALA A 42 28.60 6.02 2.50
CA ALA A 42 29.77 5.70 1.67
C ALA A 42 30.01 6.74 0.56
N ILE A 43 28.95 7.23 -0.09
CA ILE A 43 29.04 8.30 -1.08
C ILE A 43 29.60 9.58 -0.45
N ILE A 44 29.10 9.97 0.73
CA ILE A 44 29.61 11.13 1.47
C ILE A 44 31.09 10.92 1.84
N GLN A 45 31.45 9.75 2.35
CA GLN A 45 32.83 9.43 2.73
C GLN A 45 33.80 9.56 1.55
N ASN A 46 33.42 9.06 0.37
CA ASN A 46 34.22 9.17 -0.85
C ASN A 46 34.37 10.61 -1.34
N TYR A 47 33.37 11.46 -1.11
CA TYR A 47 33.50 12.88 -1.40
C TYR A 47 34.49 13.56 -0.43
N LEU A 48 34.34 13.31 0.87
CA LEU A 48 35.17 13.91 1.92
C LEU A 48 36.64 13.44 1.90
N SER A 49 36.95 12.26 1.37
CA SER A 49 38.35 11.82 1.22
C SER A 49 39.17 12.71 0.28
N ASN A 50 38.50 13.56 -0.51
CA ASN A 50 39.13 14.53 -1.39
C ASN A 50 39.09 15.96 -0.81
N THR A 51 38.75 16.11 0.48
CA THR A 51 38.69 17.39 1.18
C THR A 51 39.45 17.32 2.51
N ASP A 52 39.63 18.47 3.18
CA ASP A 52 40.29 18.53 4.50
C ASP A 52 39.35 18.13 5.67
N GLN A 53 38.16 17.60 5.35
CA GLN A 53 37.14 17.26 6.35
C GLN A 53 37.09 15.75 6.56
N SER A 54 37.20 15.32 7.81
CA SER A 54 36.98 13.92 8.21
C SER A 54 35.80 13.80 9.15
N LEU A 55 34.88 12.88 8.86
CA LEU A 55 33.79 12.50 9.74
C LEU A 55 33.94 11.05 10.16
N THR A 56 33.50 10.70 11.36
CA THR A 56 33.41 9.30 11.79
C THR A 56 32.28 8.58 11.03
N GLN A 57 32.35 7.25 10.96
CA GLN A 57 31.33 6.45 10.30
C GLN A 57 29.91 6.69 10.89
N ASP A 58 29.81 6.89 12.20
CA ASP A 58 28.54 7.18 12.87
C ASP A 58 27.98 8.56 12.47
N GLN A 59 28.85 9.57 12.34
CA GLN A 59 28.46 10.90 11.87
C GLN A 59 27.97 10.85 10.41
N LEU A 60 28.63 10.06 9.55
CA LEU A 60 28.22 9.85 8.17
C LEU A 60 26.86 9.16 8.07
N ILE A 61 26.63 8.12 8.87
CA ILE A 61 25.33 7.43 8.93
C ILE A 61 24.24 8.37 9.47
N ALA A 62 24.56 9.19 10.47
CA ALA A 62 23.62 10.18 11.00
C ALA A 62 23.24 11.23 9.94
N LEU A 63 24.22 11.72 9.16
CA LEU A 63 23.97 12.62 8.05
C LEU A 63 23.14 11.96 6.94
N ALA A 64 23.47 10.73 6.56
CA ALA A 64 22.70 9.95 5.59
C ALA A 64 21.23 9.75 6.04
N LYS A 65 21.00 9.50 7.34
CA LYS A 65 19.65 9.44 7.91
C LYS A 65 18.91 10.77 7.79
N LYS A 66 19.59 11.91 8.00
CA LYS A 66 19.00 13.25 7.81
C LYS A 66 18.63 13.51 6.35
N ILE A 67 19.49 13.12 5.39
CA ILE A 67 19.22 13.29 3.95
C ILE A 67 17.95 12.55 3.52
N ARG A 68 17.74 11.32 4.01
CA ARG A 68 16.55 10.53 3.65
C ARG A 68 15.29 10.88 4.46
N GLN A 69 15.42 11.66 5.54
CA GLN A 69 14.31 11.99 6.43
C GLN A 69 13.11 12.63 5.71
N PRO A 70 13.27 13.58 4.76
CA PRO A 70 12.13 14.17 4.05
C PRO A 70 11.28 13.12 3.30
N MET A 71 11.93 12.15 2.65
CA MET A 71 11.23 11.04 1.99
C MET A 71 10.48 10.17 3.01
N TRP A 72 11.07 9.93 4.19
CA TRP A 72 10.41 9.15 5.24
C TRP A 72 9.21 9.90 5.85
N ASN A 73 9.27 11.23 5.97
CA ASN A 73 8.12 12.02 6.38
C ASN A 73 6.95 11.86 5.39
N TRP A 74 7.24 11.82 4.08
CA TRP A 74 6.23 11.51 3.06
C TRP A 74 5.65 10.10 3.22
N HIS A 75 6.46 9.10 3.58
CA HIS A 75 5.96 7.77 3.90
C HIS A 75 4.92 7.81 5.04
N ILE A 76 5.23 8.54 6.12
CA ILE A 76 4.32 8.71 7.27
C ILE A 76 3.02 9.42 6.85
N TYR A 77 3.11 10.54 6.12
CA TYR A 77 1.93 11.29 5.66
C TYR A 77 1.04 10.46 4.73
N LEU A 78 1.65 9.70 3.81
CA LEU A 78 0.91 8.76 2.96
C LEU A 78 0.27 7.64 3.78
N GLY A 79 0.91 7.20 4.87
CA GLY A 79 0.33 6.27 5.83
C GLY A 79 -0.93 6.81 6.52
N TYR A 80 -0.95 8.09 6.90
CA TYR A 80 -2.16 8.74 7.43
C TYR A 80 -3.26 8.85 6.38
N ILE A 81 -2.91 9.25 5.16
CA ILE A 81 -3.87 9.31 4.04
C ILE A 81 -4.47 7.91 3.80
N LEU A 82 -3.64 6.87 3.76
CA LEU A 82 -4.09 5.51 3.57
C LEU A 82 -5.00 5.06 4.72
N THR A 83 -4.64 5.35 5.97
CA THR A 83 -5.49 5.08 7.14
C THR A 83 -6.88 5.70 6.97
N GLY A 84 -6.94 6.98 6.59
CA GLY A 84 -8.21 7.67 6.35
C GLY A 84 -9.02 7.06 5.20
N LEU A 85 -8.38 6.80 4.05
CA LEU A 85 -9.04 6.19 2.89
C LEU A 85 -9.54 4.77 3.19
N PHE A 86 -8.77 3.98 3.93
CA PHE A 86 -9.13 2.62 4.30
C PHE A 86 -10.26 2.61 5.34
N SER A 87 -10.27 3.58 6.27
CA SER A 87 -11.39 3.79 7.19
C SER A 87 -12.67 4.15 6.43
N LEU A 88 -12.60 5.10 5.49
CA LEU A 88 -13.73 5.44 4.60
C LEU A 88 -14.22 4.23 3.81
N ARG A 89 -13.31 3.36 3.34
CA ARG A 89 -13.64 2.13 2.62
C ARG A 89 -14.53 1.19 3.43
N PHE A 90 -14.35 1.10 4.75
CA PHE A 90 -15.20 0.29 5.64
C PHE A 90 -16.48 1.01 6.07
N ILE A 91 -16.45 2.34 6.19
CA ILE A 91 -17.60 3.13 6.63
C ILE A 91 -18.66 3.27 5.52
N LEU A 92 -18.25 3.50 4.27
CA LEU A 92 -19.16 3.74 3.14
C LEU A 92 -20.21 2.64 2.88
N PRO A 93 -19.90 1.35 3.09
CA PRO A 93 -20.91 0.29 3.05
C PRO A 93 -22.07 0.46 4.03
N PHE A 94 -21.84 0.95 5.25
CA PHE A 94 -22.90 1.17 6.24
C PHE A 94 -23.89 2.26 5.81
N PHE A 95 -23.46 3.18 4.95
CA PHE A 95 -24.31 4.21 4.35
C PHE A 95 -24.92 3.80 3.00
N GLY A 96 -24.81 2.52 2.62
CA GLY A 96 -25.33 2.01 1.35
C GLY A 96 -24.63 2.57 0.09
N LYS A 97 -23.53 3.32 0.26
CA LYS A 97 -22.76 3.91 -0.85
C LYS A 97 -21.83 2.89 -1.53
N MET A 98 -21.64 1.73 -0.90
CA MET A 98 -20.80 0.64 -1.37
C MET A 98 -21.36 -0.71 -0.93
N LYS A 99 -21.18 -1.76 -1.74
CA LYS A 99 -21.57 -3.14 -1.34
C LYS A 99 -20.44 -3.79 -0.52
N PHE A 100 -20.80 -4.41 0.60
CA PHE A 100 -19.85 -5.20 1.39
C PHE A 100 -19.53 -6.53 0.70
N GLN A 101 -18.26 -6.93 0.68
CA GLN A 101 -17.84 -8.22 0.13
C GLN A 101 -18.04 -9.30 1.20
N ASN A 102 -19.23 -9.89 1.28
CA ASN A 102 -19.51 -10.96 2.23
C ASN A 102 -19.11 -12.33 1.62
N PRO A 103 -18.13 -13.06 2.18
CA PRO A 103 -17.70 -14.39 1.70
C PRO A 103 -18.69 -15.51 2.08
N PHE A 104 -19.60 -15.27 3.03
CA PHE A 104 -20.52 -16.27 3.58
C PHE A 104 -21.88 -16.31 2.86
N VAL A 105 -22.02 -15.61 1.73
CA VAL A 105 -23.23 -15.67 0.90
C VAL A 105 -23.42 -17.11 0.41
N LYS A 106 -24.58 -17.71 0.70
CA LYS A 106 -24.93 -19.07 0.24
C LYS A 106 -24.98 -19.08 -1.30
N LYS A 107 -24.42 -20.12 -1.94
CA LYS A 107 -24.29 -20.33 -3.41
C LYS A 107 -23.17 -19.58 -4.15
N LEU A 108 -21.97 -19.48 -3.57
CA LEU A 108 -20.78 -18.99 -4.31
C LEU A 108 -20.02 -20.14 -4.98
N SER A 109 -19.57 -19.94 -6.22
CA SER A 109 -18.61 -20.83 -6.88
C SER A 109 -17.25 -20.82 -6.18
N THR A 110 -16.43 -21.84 -6.40
CA THR A 110 -15.07 -21.93 -5.83
C THR A 110 -14.21 -20.71 -6.18
N LYS A 111 -14.31 -20.23 -7.42
CA LYS A 111 -13.60 -19.03 -7.90
C LYS A 111 -14.01 -17.78 -7.13
N GLU A 112 -15.32 -17.56 -6.93
CA GLU A 112 -15.82 -16.40 -6.20
C GLU A 112 -15.47 -16.44 -4.71
N LYS A 113 -15.50 -17.64 -4.11
CA LYS A 113 -15.03 -17.83 -2.72
C LYS A 113 -13.56 -17.46 -2.59
N PHE A 114 -12.71 -17.93 -3.50
CA PHE A 114 -11.28 -17.61 -3.51
C PHE A 114 -11.05 -16.09 -3.63
N GLN A 115 -11.73 -15.41 -4.56
CA GLN A 115 -11.62 -13.96 -4.72
C GLN A 115 -12.00 -13.21 -3.43
N LYS A 116 -13.11 -13.59 -2.78
CA LYS A 116 -13.55 -12.95 -1.55
C LYS A 116 -12.59 -13.20 -0.37
N TRP A 117 -12.07 -14.41 -0.23
CA TRP A 117 -11.06 -14.72 0.78
C TRP A 117 -9.76 -13.93 0.55
N LEU A 118 -9.29 -13.85 -0.69
CA LEU A 118 -8.13 -13.05 -1.05
C LEU A 118 -8.31 -11.58 -0.62
N TYR A 119 -9.49 -11.00 -0.86
CA TYR A 119 -9.80 -9.64 -0.41
C TYR A 119 -9.81 -9.49 1.11
N ILE A 120 -10.35 -10.46 1.85
CA ILE A 120 -10.40 -10.42 3.32
C ILE A 120 -9.01 -10.52 3.92
N ILE A 121 -8.20 -11.46 3.44
CA ILE A 121 -6.81 -11.62 3.88
C ILE A 121 -6.04 -10.32 3.59
N PHE A 122 -6.18 -9.78 2.37
CA PHE A 122 -5.59 -8.50 2.02
C PHE A 122 -6.02 -7.38 2.98
N TYR A 123 -7.31 -7.25 3.27
CA TYR A 123 -7.79 -6.22 4.19
C TYR A 123 -7.24 -6.39 5.60
N LEU A 124 -7.15 -7.62 6.12
CA LEU A 124 -6.56 -7.90 7.41
C LEU A 124 -5.08 -7.51 7.45
N CYS A 125 -4.31 -7.90 6.44
CA CYS A 125 -2.90 -7.55 6.33
C CYS A 125 -2.68 -6.03 6.28
N VAL A 126 -3.51 -5.31 5.51
CA VAL A 126 -3.45 -3.85 5.45
C VAL A 126 -3.77 -3.24 6.81
N ILE A 127 -4.81 -3.70 7.51
CA ILE A 127 -5.14 -3.22 8.86
C ILE A 127 -3.96 -3.42 9.81
N ILE A 128 -3.32 -4.59 9.80
CA ILE A 128 -2.14 -4.87 10.62
C ILE A 128 -1.01 -3.88 10.30
N SER A 129 -0.72 -3.62 9.02
CA SER A 129 0.30 -2.63 8.65
C SER A 129 -0.07 -1.21 9.07
N LEU A 130 -1.33 -0.79 8.96
CA LEU A 130 -1.76 0.54 9.40
C LEU A 130 -1.65 0.69 10.92
N VAL A 131 -2.13 -0.30 11.68
CA VAL A 131 -2.07 -0.29 13.15
C VAL A 131 -0.62 -0.28 13.63
N THR A 132 0.23 -1.17 13.10
CA THR A 132 1.66 -1.19 13.45
C THR A 132 2.35 0.12 13.09
N GLY A 133 2.04 0.71 11.92
CA GLY A 133 2.57 2.02 11.51
C GLY A 133 2.20 3.14 12.49
N LEU A 134 0.95 3.18 12.95
CA LEU A 134 0.48 4.16 13.93
C LEU A 134 1.12 3.94 15.31
N ILE A 135 1.32 2.69 15.74
CA ILE A 135 2.00 2.41 17.02
C ILE A 135 3.48 2.80 16.96
N ILE A 136 4.16 2.62 15.83
CA ILE A 136 5.55 3.07 15.66
C ILE A 136 5.66 4.59 15.86
N GLU A 137 4.68 5.33 15.35
CA GLU A 137 4.66 6.79 15.39
C GLU A 137 4.19 7.35 16.75
N PHE A 138 3.13 6.79 17.33
CA PHE A 138 2.46 7.34 18.51
C PHE A 138 2.59 6.49 19.78
N GLY A 139 3.07 5.26 19.68
CA GLY A 139 3.18 4.32 20.80
C GLY A 139 4.43 4.54 21.65
N SER A 140 4.47 3.85 22.81
CA SER A 140 5.64 3.84 23.69
C SER A 140 6.84 3.14 23.04
N GLU A 141 8.04 3.53 23.45
CA GLU A 141 9.32 3.02 22.90
C GLU A 141 9.43 1.49 22.95
N GLU A 142 8.85 0.84 23.97
CA GLU A 142 8.86 -0.62 24.12
C GLU A 142 8.16 -1.37 22.96
N TYR A 143 7.16 -0.76 22.33
CA TYR A 143 6.42 -1.37 21.23
C TYR A 143 6.99 -1.05 19.86
N LYS A 144 7.79 0.02 19.72
CA LYS A 144 8.23 0.49 18.39
C LYS A 144 8.99 -0.58 17.61
N LYS A 145 9.94 -1.26 18.24
CA LYS A 145 10.76 -2.27 17.57
C LYS A 145 9.95 -3.52 17.15
N PRO A 146 9.18 -4.18 18.04
CA PRO A 146 8.30 -5.28 17.63
C PRO A 146 7.31 -4.88 16.54
N MET A 147 6.75 -3.66 16.60
CA MET A 147 5.83 -3.18 15.58
C MET A 147 6.54 -2.92 14.24
N GLU A 148 7.77 -2.41 14.23
CA GLU A 148 8.57 -2.27 13.00
C GLU A 148 8.82 -3.62 12.34
N GLU A 149 9.18 -4.65 13.12
CA GLU A 149 9.42 -6.00 12.62
C GLU A 149 8.18 -6.58 11.91
N ILE A 150 6.99 -6.39 12.50
CA ILE A 150 5.72 -6.80 11.87
C ILE A 150 5.39 -5.90 10.67
N HIS A 151 5.58 -4.59 10.79
CA HIS A 151 5.23 -3.62 9.76
C HIS A 151 5.99 -3.86 8.45
N VAL A 152 7.28 -4.21 8.55
CA VAL A 152 8.13 -4.49 7.37
C VAL A 152 7.68 -5.73 6.61
N LEU A 153 7.00 -6.70 7.26
CA LEU A 153 6.34 -7.82 6.56
C LEU A 153 5.27 -7.35 5.56
N GLY A 154 4.78 -6.12 5.77
CA GLY A 154 4.02 -5.27 4.84
C GLY A 154 4.33 -5.49 3.37
N ILE A 155 5.62 -5.43 3.06
CA ILE A 155 6.14 -5.42 1.69
C ILE A 155 5.79 -6.73 0.97
N TYR A 156 5.98 -7.88 1.64
CA TYR A 156 5.85 -9.19 1.03
C TYR A 156 4.39 -9.50 0.67
N TYR A 157 3.46 -9.29 1.61
CA TYR A 157 2.06 -9.55 1.32
C TYR A 157 1.51 -8.55 0.29
N LEU A 158 1.97 -7.28 0.30
CA LEU A 158 1.47 -6.27 -0.61
C LEU A 158 1.91 -6.57 -2.05
N ILE A 159 3.18 -6.93 -2.25
CA ILE A 159 3.69 -7.36 -3.55
C ILE A 159 2.94 -8.61 -4.03
N GLY A 160 2.80 -9.62 -3.15
CA GLY A 160 2.05 -10.85 -3.48
C GLY A 160 0.61 -10.56 -3.88
N PHE A 161 -0.08 -9.70 -3.12
CA PHE A 161 -1.45 -9.27 -3.45
C PHE A 161 -1.53 -8.52 -4.77
N ILE A 162 -0.60 -7.60 -5.06
CA ILE A 162 -0.58 -6.86 -6.33
C ILE A 162 -0.46 -7.84 -7.50
N VAL A 163 0.47 -8.80 -7.45
CA VAL A 163 0.65 -9.81 -8.49
C VAL A 163 -0.64 -10.60 -8.71
N LEU A 164 -1.22 -11.14 -7.63
CA LEU A 164 -2.46 -11.92 -7.70
C LEU A 164 -3.65 -11.08 -8.19
N HIS A 165 -3.75 -9.83 -7.75
CA HIS A 165 -4.82 -8.91 -8.14
C HIS A 165 -4.75 -8.58 -9.63
N PHE A 166 -3.59 -8.17 -10.13
CA PHE A 166 -3.40 -7.86 -11.55
C PHE A 166 -3.60 -9.08 -12.43
N ALA A 167 -3.03 -10.24 -12.06
CA ALA A 167 -3.24 -11.49 -12.79
C ALA A 167 -4.73 -11.86 -12.85
N GLY A 168 -5.45 -11.75 -11.73
CA GLY A 168 -6.88 -12.02 -11.66
C GLY A 168 -7.73 -11.06 -12.50
N VAL A 169 -7.39 -9.77 -12.50
CA VAL A 169 -8.07 -8.74 -13.31
C VAL A 169 -7.82 -8.94 -14.79
N LEU A 170 -6.57 -9.18 -15.21
CA LEU A 170 -6.22 -9.45 -16.60
C LEU A 170 -6.88 -10.73 -17.11
N PHE A 171 -6.83 -11.81 -16.33
CA PHE A 171 -7.52 -13.05 -16.67
C PHE A 171 -9.02 -12.81 -16.86
N ALA A 172 -9.66 -12.05 -15.96
CA ALA A 172 -11.07 -11.72 -16.07
C ALA A 172 -11.39 -10.85 -17.30
N GLU A 173 -10.54 -9.87 -17.61
CA GLU A 173 -10.66 -9.02 -18.80
C GLU A 173 -10.60 -9.83 -20.09
N PHE A 174 -9.69 -10.81 -20.20
CA PHE A 174 -9.51 -11.60 -21.42
C PHE A 174 -10.45 -12.79 -21.56
N THR A 175 -11.18 -13.17 -20.50
CA THR A 175 -12.09 -14.33 -20.51
C THR A 175 -13.54 -13.89 -20.39
N ASN A 176 -14.05 -13.85 -19.16
CA ASN A 176 -15.48 -13.86 -18.88
C ASN A 176 -16.03 -12.48 -18.51
N GLN A 177 -15.17 -11.49 -18.22
CA GLN A 177 -15.57 -10.15 -17.75
C GLN A 177 -14.93 -9.03 -18.56
N LYS A 178 -14.97 -9.12 -19.90
CA LYS A 178 -14.48 -8.08 -20.82
C LYS A 178 -14.94 -6.68 -20.42
N GLY A 179 -14.02 -5.72 -20.47
CA GLY A 179 -14.22 -4.34 -20.06
C GLY A 179 -14.26 -4.10 -18.55
N ILE A 180 -13.85 -5.04 -17.69
CA ILE A 180 -13.79 -4.83 -16.23
C ILE A 180 -12.83 -3.69 -15.89
N ILE A 181 -11.69 -3.60 -16.59
CA ILE A 181 -10.71 -2.53 -16.41
C ILE A 181 -11.33 -1.18 -16.82
N SER A 182 -11.98 -1.12 -17.98
CA SER A 182 -12.67 0.11 -18.39
C SER A 182 -13.75 0.51 -17.39
N ARG A 183 -14.54 -0.44 -16.86
CA ARG A 183 -15.60 -0.13 -15.90
C ARG A 183 -15.06 0.41 -14.57
N ILE A 184 -13.89 -0.02 -14.09
CA ILE A 184 -13.29 0.55 -12.86
C ILE A 184 -12.63 1.91 -13.10
N VAL A 185 -12.15 2.19 -14.32
CA VAL A 185 -11.57 3.48 -14.70
C VAL A 185 -12.67 4.49 -15.05
N SER A 186 -13.35 4.30 -16.18
CA SER A 186 -14.29 5.27 -16.75
C SER A 186 -15.74 5.05 -16.29
N GLY A 187 -16.07 3.89 -15.75
CA GLY A 187 -17.43 3.52 -15.36
C GLY A 187 -18.15 2.78 -16.49
N SER A 188 -19.34 2.26 -16.23
CA SER A 188 -20.19 1.70 -17.29
C SER A 188 -20.78 2.83 -18.14
N LYS A 189 -20.78 2.69 -19.48
CA LYS A 189 -21.58 3.56 -20.35
C LYS A 189 -23.03 3.54 -19.85
N ARG A 190 -23.67 4.71 -19.81
CA ARG A 190 -25.13 4.77 -19.67
C ARG A 190 -25.69 4.14 -20.95
N GLU A 191 -26.54 3.13 -20.81
CA GLU A 191 -27.50 2.81 -21.85
C GLU A 191 -28.41 4.04 -21.91
N ASN A 192 -28.32 4.78 -23.02
CA ASN A 192 -29.30 5.81 -23.35
C ASN A 192 -30.58 5.14 -23.84
#